data_AF-A0A5R9KEE5-F1
#
_entry.id   AF-A0A5R9KEE5-F1
#
_cell.length_a   1.000
_cell.length_b   1.000
_cell.length_c   1.000
_cell.angle_alpha   90.00
_cell.angle_beta   90.00
_cell.angle_gamma   90.00
#
_symmetry.space_group_name_H-M   'P 1'
#
loop_
_entity.id
_entity.type
_entity.pdbx_description
1 polymer ?
#
loop_
_entity_poly.entity_id
_entity_poly.type
_entity_poly.pdbx_seq_one_letter_code
_entity_poly.pdbx_strand_id
1 'polypeptide(L)'
;MLKKASIILLIAGLGFISCSKDPVSDLSTEESLVYVTNFNKSANFKQYKTFSIVDSVLVVENDRSGTALTEIDRSLLQRIITNMEGLGYKYVSPKSNPDVGINAAWITNTYLNVASLPLSSYYGGYWGGGFGGYGYGYPSYYQYYETSESYWLVSMLDFKNPNKADSTVNVIWNAQIRGSGIGSPQHIDKMVDSVFGQSGYLKNN
;
A
#
# COMPACT_ATOMS: atom_id res chain seq x y z
N MET A 1 -7.99 -51.85 -54.33
CA MET A 1 -8.27 -50.49 -53.83
C MET A 1 -7.48 -50.26 -52.54
N LEU A 2 -6.21 -49.88 -52.60
CA LEU A 2 -5.44 -49.46 -51.41
C LEU A 2 -4.31 -48.53 -51.89
N LYS A 3 -4.69 -47.28 -52.19
CA LYS A 3 -3.80 -46.13 -52.33
C LYS A 3 -4.34 -45.11 -51.35
N LYS A 4 -3.45 -44.38 -50.65
CA LYS A 4 -3.72 -43.29 -49.69
C LYS A 4 -3.82 -43.71 -48.22
N ALA A 5 -2.72 -44.18 -47.64
CA ALA A 5 -2.55 -44.15 -46.18
C ALA A 5 -1.07 -44.17 -45.82
N SER A 6 -0.28 -43.17 -46.24
CA SER A 6 1.13 -43.14 -45.84
C SER A 6 1.79 -41.76 -45.73
N ILE A 7 1.04 -40.66 -45.81
CA ILE A 7 1.63 -39.29 -45.76
C ILE A 7 1.01 -38.43 -44.62
N ILE A 8 0.30 -39.02 -43.66
CA ILE A 8 -0.32 -38.27 -42.53
C ILE A 8 0.40 -38.51 -41.19
N LEU A 9 1.48 -39.30 -41.15
CA LEU A 9 2.16 -39.62 -39.88
C LEU A 9 3.46 -38.87 -39.60
N LEU A 10 3.88 -37.90 -40.42
CA LEU A 10 5.16 -37.19 -40.22
C LEU A 10 5.05 -35.72 -39.85
N ILE A 11 3.84 -35.19 -39.58
CA ILE A 11 3.62 -33.80 -39.14
C ILE A 11 3.24 -33.74 -37.64
N ALA A 12 2.95 -34.88 -37.00
CA ALA A 12 2.52 -34.94 -35.59
C ALA A 12 3.67 -34.84 -34.56
N GLY A 13 4.93 -34.67 -34.99
CA GLY A 13 6.11 -34.79 -34.12
C GLY A 13 6.73 -33.49 -33.59
N LEU A 14 6.29 -32.30 -34.05
CA LEU A 14 6.95 -31.02 -33.73
C LEU A 14 6.14 -30.10 -32.80
N GLY A 15 5.03 -30.59 -32.22
CA GLY A 15 4.06 -29.75 -31.53
C GLY A 15 4.18 -29.62 -30.00
N PHE A 16 5.18 -30.22 -29.34
CA PHE A 16 5.17 -30.33 -27.86
C PHE A 16 6.43 -29.86 -27.15
N ILE A 17 6.98 -28.71 -27.57
CA ILE A 17 7.88 -27.94 -26.69
C ILE A 17 7.46 -26.47 -26.69
N SER A 18 6.18 -26.20 -26.42
CA SER A 18 5.80 -24.91 -25.86
C SER A 18 6.14 -24.91 -24.37
N CYS A 19 7.44 -24.98 -24.05
CA CYS A 19 7.92 -24.44 -22.79
C CYS A 19 7.83 -22.93 -22.93
N SER A 20 6.65 -22.34 -22.71
CA SER A 20 6.60 -20.93 -22.38
C SER A 20 7.39 -20.79 -21.09
N LYS A 21 8.64 -20.31 -21.19
CA LYS A 21 9.36 -19.79 -20.03
C LYS A 21 8.38 -18.87 -19.32
N ASP A 22 8.08 -19.20 -18.07
CA ASP A 22 7.26 -18.33 -17.25
C ASP A 22 7.97 -16.97 -17.25
N PRO A 23 7.38 -15.92 -17.86
CA PRO A 23 8.08 -14.66 -18.10
C PRO A 23 8.49 -13.96 -16.80
N VAL A 24 7.99 -14.44 -15.65
CA VAL A 24 8.35 -13.93 -14.32
C VAL A 24 9.30 -14.83 -13.53
N SER A 25 9.66 -16.03 -14.02
CA SER A 25 10.52 -16.96 -13.26
C SER A 25 11.94 -16.48 -13.05
N ASP A 26 12.40 -15.56 -13.90
CA ASP A 26 13.77 -15.02 -13.90
C ASP A 26 13.85 -13.65 -13.20
N LEU A 27 12.73 -13.11 -12.67
CA LEU A 27 12.75 -11.86 -11.93
C LEU A 27 13.42 -12.07 -10.56
N SER A 28 14.38 -11.22 -10.23
CA SER A 28 14.84 -11.08 -8.85
C SER A 28 13.69 -10.63 -7.94
N THR A 29 13.82 -10.86 -6.64
CA THR A 29 12.87 -10.35 -5.64
C THR A 29 12.62 -8.86 -5.82
N GLU A 30 13.66 -8.09 -6.14
CA GLU A 30 13.56 -6.66 -6.37
C GLU A 30 12.76 -6.30 -7.63
N GLU A 31 12.93 -7.05 -8.72
CA GLU A 31 12.19 -6.85 -9.98
C GLU A 31 10.73 -7.28 -9.89
N SER A 32 10.38 -8.07 -8.87
CA SER A 32 8.98 -8.44 -8.59
C SER A 32 8.20 -7.37 -7.80
N LEU A 33 8.89 -6.37 -7.23
CA LEU A 33 8.25 -5.36 -6.39
C LEU A 33 7.47 -4.35 -7.24
N VAL A 34 6.21 -4.16 -6.88
CA VAL A 34 5.31 -3.18 -7.52
C VAL A 34 4.93 -2.11 -6.51
N TYR A 35 5.16 -0.85 -6.88
CA TYR A 35 4.84 0.32 -6.08
C TYR A 35 3.70 1.09 -6.76
N VAL A 36 2.60 1.28 -6.05
CA VAL A 36 1.47 2.08 -6.53
C VAL A 36 1.29 3.26 -5.60
N THR A 37 1.22 4.48 -6.13
CA THR A 37 0.92 5.67 -5.33
C THR A 37 -0.28 6.40 -5.92
N ASN A 38 -1.20 6.82 -5.05
CA ASN A 38 -2.33 7.64 -5.43
C ASN A 38 -2.37 8.89 -4.56
N PHE A 39 -2.91 9.98 -5.12
CA PHE A 39 -3.07 11.22 -4.38
C PHE A 39 -4.32 11.98 -4.81
N ASN A 40 -4.76 12.88 -3.94
CA ASN A 40 -5.77 13.86 -4.25
C ASN A 40 -5.16 15.04 -5.00
N LYS A 41 -5.49 15.15 -6.30
CA LYS A 41 -4.99 16.22 -7.19
C LYS A 41 -5.42 17.62 -6.76
N SER A 42 -6.49 17.74 -5.97
CA SER A 42 -6.99 19.02 -5.45
C SER A 42 -6.37 19.40 -4.11
N ALA A 43 -5.62 18.50 -3.46
CA ALA A 43 -4.97 18.79 -2.20
C ALA A 43 -3.72 19.66 -2.42
N ASN A 44 -3.61 20.78 -1.69
CA ASN A 44 -2.41 21.60 -1.67
C ASN A 44 -1.45 21.09 -0.59
N PHE A 45 -0.53 20.18 -0.93
CA PHE A 45 0.36 19.55 0.05
C PHE A 45 1.29 20.54 0.78
N LYS A 46 1.57 21.71 0.20
CA LYS A 46 2.37 22.76 0.85
C LYS A 46 1.69 23.37 2.09
N GLN A 47 0.38 23.17 2.28
CA GLN A 47 -0.36 23.73 3.43
C GLN A 47 -0.16 22.97 4.73
N TYR A 48 0.24 21.70 4.64
CA TYR A 48 0.48 20.84 5.80
C TYR A 48 1.93 21.01 6.23
N LYS A 49 2.19 21.20 7.52
CA LYS A 49 3.53 21.47 8.07
C LYS A 49 3.97 20.42 9.07
N THR A 50 3.02 19.81 9.75
CA THR A 50 3.26 18.81 10.79
C THR A 50 2.62 17.49 10.42
N PHE A 51 3.25 16.41 10.83
CA PHE A 51 2.70 15.07 10.68
C PHE A 51 2.91 14.27 11.95
N SER A 52 2.07 13.26 12.16
CA SER A 52 2.41 12.16 13.04
C SER A 52 1.99 10.82 12.42
N ILE A 53 2.49 9.72 12.96
CA ILE A 53 2.23 8.36 12.50
C ILE A 53 1.70 7.53 13.67
N VAL A 54 0.91 6.50 13.35
CA VAL A 54 0.51 5.45 14.30
C VAL A 54 1.72 4.74 14.92
N ASP A 55 1.54 4.15 16.10
CA ASP A 55 2.60 3.42 16.82
C ASP A 55 2.66 1.91 16.50
N SER A 56 1.74 1.43 15.66
CA SER A 56 1.59 0.03 15.28
C SER A 56 0.99 -0.08 13.89
N VAL A 57 1.23 -1.21 13.23
CA VAL A 57 0.68 -1.54 11.91
C VAL A 57 -0.62 -2.31 12.09
N LEU A 58 -1.64 -1.99 11.29
CA LEU A 58 -2.84 -2.82 11.21
C LEU A 58 -2.53 -4.06 10.36
N VAL A 59 -2.67 -5.25 10.94
CA VAL A 59 -2.58 -6.51 10.22
C VAL A 59 -3.99 -6.97 9.90
N VAL A 60 -4.28 -7.18 8.61
CA VAL A 60 -5.53 -7.76 8.11
C VAL A 60 -5.20 -9.06 7.41
N GLU A 61 -5.77 -10.16 7.86
CA GLU A 61 -5.65 -11.48 7.24
C GLU A 61 -7.04 -12.03 6.98
N ASN A 62 -7.48 -11.94 5.73
CA ASN A 62 -8.84 -12.30 5.32
C ASN A 62 -9.90 -11.55 6.16
N ASP A 63 -10.61 -12.27 7.03
CA ASP A 63 -11.66 -11.77 7.92
C ASP A 63 -11.17 -11.41 9.34
N ARG A 64 -9.88 -11.62 9.62
CA ARG A 64 -9.26 -11.34 10.91
C ARG A 64 -8.44 -10.07 10.84
N SER A 65 -8.46 -9.28 11.91
CA SER A 65 -7.62 -8.10 12.02
C SER A 65 -7.11 -7.86 13.43
N GLY A 66 -5.96 -7.21 13.54
CA GLY A 66 -5.33 -6.81 14.80
C GLY A 66 -4.20 -5.83 14.54
N THR A 67 -3.55 -5.32 15.59
CA THR A 67 -2.36 -4.49 15.43
C THR A 67 -1.10 -5.27 15.77
N ALA A 68 -0.01 -4.97 15.06
CA ALA A 68 1.31 -5.55 15.31
C ALA A 68 2.39 -4.47 15.36
N LEU A 69 3.46 -4.76 16.09
CA LEU A 69 4.66 -3.94 16.14
C LEU A 69 5.89 -4.85 16.26
N THR A 70 6.08 -5.69 15.25
CA THR A 70 7.26 -6.50 15.05
C THR A 70 8.47 -5.64 14.63
N GLU A 71 9.62 -6.26 14.39
CA GLU A 71 10.80 -5.55 13.90
C GLU A 71 10.58 -4.91 12.53
N ILE A 72 9.94 -5.63 11.60
CA ILE A 72 9.66 -5.10 10.26
C ILE A 72 8.68 -3.93 10.30
N ASP A 73 7.66 -3.99 11.17
CA ASP A 73 6.69 -2.92 11.38
C ASP A 73 7.38 -1.65 11.91
N ARG A 74 8.26 -1.80 12.91
CA ARG A 74 9.04 -0.68 13.45
C ARG A 74 9.93 -0.05 12.38
N SER A 75 10.64 -0.86 11.61
CA SER A 75 11.50 -0.37 10.53
C SER A 75 10.70 0.39 9.47
N LEU A 76 9.52 -0.11 9.09
CA LEU A 76 8.62 0.56 8.16
C LEU A 76 8.19 1.94 8.68
N LEU A 77 7.64 1.99 9.90
CA LEU A 77 7.16 3.24 10.51
C LEU A 77 8.29 4.26 10.66
N GLN A 78 9.47 3.82 11.11
CA GLN A 78 10.64 4.69 11.25
C GLN A 78 11.10 5.22 9.89
N ARG A 79 11.10 4.40 8.85
CA ARG A 79 11.50 4.85 7.51
C ARG A 79 10.51 5.84 6.90
N ILE A 80 9.22 5.66 7.18
CA ILE A 80 8.17 6.62 6.81
C ILE A 80 8.44 7.97 7.50
N ILE A 81 8.77 7.98 8.80
CA ILE A 81 9.13 9.20 9.53
C ILE A 81 10.30 9.90 8.83
N THR A 82 11.40 9.19 8.57
CA THR A 82 12.59 9.74 7.89
C THR A 82 12.23 10.36 6.53
N ASN A 83 11.42 9.68 5.72
CA ASN A 83 11.01 10.19 4.40
C ASN A 83 10.13 11.44 4.52
N MET A 84 9.16 11.46 5.43
CA MET A 84 8.31 12.62 5.68
C MET A 84 9.11 13.83 6.18
N GLU A 85 10.08 13.63 7.07
CA GLU A 85 10.99 14.68 7.50
C GLU A 85 11.88 15.19 6.35
N GLY A 86 12.37 14.28 5.50
CA GLY A 86 13.12 14.61 4.29
C GLY A 86 12.32 15.45 3.28
N LEU A 87 11.00 15.23 3.22
CA LEU A 87 10.08 16.06 2.44
C LEU A 87 9.79 17.43 3.08
N GLY A 88 10.29 17.71 4.29
CA GLY A 88 10.13 19.00 4.97
C GLY A 88 8.92 19.09 5.90
N TYR A 89 8.33 17.96 6.30
CA TYR A 89 7.32 17.93 7.34
C TYR A 89 7.95 17.79 8.72
N LYS A 90 7.39 18.42 9.74
CA LYS A 90 7.85 18.29 11.12
C LYS A 90 7.08 17.18 11.84
N TYR A 91 7.80 16.18 12.37
CA TYR A 91 7.18 15.17 13.22
C TYR A 91 6.70 15.78 14.54
N VAL A 92 5.48 15.47 14.96
CA VAL A 92 4.88 15.91 16.23
C VAL A 92 4.17 14.77 16.93
N SER A 93 3.91 14.93 18.24
CA SER A 93 3.09 13.97 18.99
C SER A 93 1.69 13.86 18.38
N PRO A 94 1.06 12.67 18.35
CA PRO A 94 -0.32 12.50 17.90
C PRO A 94 -1.30 13.42 18.63
N LYS A 95 -1.02 13.76 19.91
CA LYS A 95 -1.85 14.65 20.74
C LYS A 95 -1.62 16.14 20.48
N SER A 96 -0.69 16.50 19.60
CA SER A 96 -0.35 17.89 19.27
C SER A 96 -1.12 18.44 18.07
N ASN A 97 -2.22 17.79 17.66
CA ASN A 97 -3.04 18.18 16.51
C ASN A 97 -2.22 18.34 15.22
N PRO A 98 -1.59 17.27 14.71
CA PRO A 98 -0.84 17.33 13.46
C PRO A 98 -1.72 17.75 12.29
N ASP A 99 -1.14 18.38 11.26
CA ASP A 99 -1.87 18.72 10.03
C ASP A 99 -2.30 17.47 9.24
N VAL A 100 -1.46 16.43 9.26
CA VAL A 100 -1.74 15.13 8.62
C VAL A 100 -1.37 13.95 9.53
N GLY A 101 -2.13 12.86 9.41
CA GLY A 101 -1.86 11.59 10.10
C GLY A 101 -1.46 10.50 9.11
N ILE A 102 -0.46 9.69 9.46
CA ILE A 102 -0.04 8.53 8.65
C ILE A 102 -0.42 7.23 9.35
N ASN A 103 -1.06 6.31 8.63
CA ASN A 103 -1.23 4.93 9.08
C ASN A 103 -0.60 3.95 8.09
N ALA A 104 -0.30 2.75 8.57
CA ALA A 104 0.20 1.65 7.77
C ALA A 104 -0.55 0.37 8.12
N ALA A 105 -0.72 -0.49 7.11
CA ALA A 105 -1.32 -1.80 7.26
C ALA A 105 -0.57 -2.86 6.44
N TRP A 106 -0.47 -4.06 7.00
CA TRP A 106 -0.14 -5.27 6.26
C TRP A 106 -1.44 -6.01 5.97
N ILE A 107 -1.74 -6.22 4.69
CA ILE A 107 -2.94 -6.93 4.27
C ILE A 107 -2.51 -8.24 3.61
N THR A 108 -3.10 -9.34 4.03
CA THR A 108 -3.11 -10.61 3.31
C THR A 108 -4.56 -10.93 2.99
N ASN A 109 -4.92 -10.93 1.72
CA ASN A 109 -6.21 -11.44 1.28
C ASN A 109 -5.98 -12.63 0.36
N THR A 110 -6.56 -13.77 0.70
CA THR A 110 -6.49 -14.99 -0.13
C THR A 110 -7.75 -15.20 -0.95
N TYR A 111 -8.78 -14.37 -0.74
CA TYR A 111 -10.01 -14.37 -1.50
C TYR A 111 -9.91 -13.42 -2.70
N LEU A 112 -10.67 -13.72 -3.75
CA LEU A 112 -10.85 -12.84 -4.91
C LEU A 112 -11.95 -11.80 -4.60
N ASN A 113 -11.74 -10.99 -3.57
CA ASN A 113 -12.60 -9.87 -3.21
C ASN A 113 -11.77 -8.68 -2.70
N VAL A 114 -12.40 -7.53 -2.51
CA VAL A 114 -11.76 -6.41 -1.81
C VAL A 114 -11.70 -6.72 -0.31
N ALA A 115 -10.51 -6.67 0.27
CA ALA A 115 -10.32 -6.80 1.71
C ALA A 115 -11.02 -5.64 2.45
N SER A 116 -11.79 -5.97 3.48
CA SER A 116 -12.32 -4.94 4.39
C SER A 116 -11.17 -4.37 5.22
N LEU A 117 -10.99 -3.05 5.20
CA LEU A 117 -9.90 -2.36 5.89
C LEU A 117 -10.45 -1.54 7.07
N PRO A 118 -10.51 -2.11 8.29
CA PRO A 118 -11.11 -1.44 9.45
C PRO A 118 -10.20 -0.35 10.06
N LEU A 119 -9.39 0.35 9.25
CA LEU A 119 -8.40 1.32 9.72
C LEU A 119 -8.97 2.38 10.66
N SER A 120 -10.14 2.95 10.35
CA SER A 120 -10.79 3.93 11.22
C SER A 120 -11.27 3.34 12.55
N SER A 121 -11.63 2.06 12.59
CA SER A 121 -12.05 1.39 13.83
C SER A 121 -10.88 1.18 14.79
N TYR A 122 -9.67 0.94 14.26
CA TYR A 122 -8.46 0.78 15.08
C TYR A 122 -7.80 2.11 15.46
N TYR A 123 -7.79 3.08 14.54
CA TYR A 123 -7.02 4.32 14.71
C TYR A 123 -7.87 5.60 14.82
N GLY A 124 -9.19 5.51 14.76
CA GLY A 124 -10.07 6.69 14.79
C GLY A 124 -9.92 7.56 16.05
N GLY A 125 -9.51 6.96 17.18
CA GLY A 125 -9.22 7.67 18.42
C GLY A 125 -7.75 8.07 18.62
N TYR A 126 -6.84 7.64 17.74
CA TYR A 126 -5.40 7.70 17.99
C TYR A 126 -4.84 9.13 18.09
N TRP A 127 -5.28 10.02 17.19
CA TRP A 127 -4.78 11.40 17.08
C TRP A 127 -5.50 12.41 17.98
N GLY A 128 -6.48 11.99 18.78
CA GLY A 128 -7.27 12.92 19.60
C GLY A 128 -7.95 14.02 18.75
N GLY A 129 -7.98 15.25 19.26
CA GLY A 129 -8.37 16.44 18.46
C GLY A 129 -9.83 16.54 18.02
N GLY A 130 -10.73 15.70 18.56
CA GLY A 130 -12.15 15.70 18.18
C GLY A 130 -12.48 14.84 16.95
N PHE A 131 -11.51 14.09 16.42
CA PHE A 131 -11.72 13.12 15.33
C PHE A 131 -12.10 11.72 15.83
N GLY A 132 -12.25 11.55 17.16
CA GLY A 132 -12.77 10.30 17.73
C GLY A 132 -14.16 10.00 17.17
N GLY A 133 -14.27 8.89 16.43
CA GLY A 133 -15.49 8.48 15.74
C GLY A 133 -15.57 8.89 14.27
N TYR A 134 -14.58 9.62 13.74
CA TYR A 134 -14.51 9.89 12.30
C TYR A 134 -14.08 8.64 11.53
N GLY A 135 -14.76 8.35 10.43
CA GLY A 135 -14.35 7.35 9.45
C GLY A 135 -13.25 7.86 8.53
N TYR A 136 -12.72 6.99 7.66
CA TYR A 136 -11.76 7.39 6.63
C TYR A 136 -12.45 7.53 5.27
N GLY A 137 -12.36 8.73 4.70
CA GLY A 137 -12.92 9.05 3.39
C GLY A 137 -11.91 8.76 2.29
N TYR A 138 -12.01 7.59 1.67
CA TYR A 138 -11.18 7.23 0.52
C TYR A 138 -11.80 7.76 -0.78
N PRO A 139 -11.04 8.47 -1.63
CA PRO A 139 -11.49 8.83 -2.97
C PRO A 139 -11.83 7.57 -3.80
N SER A 140 -12.95 7.61 -4.52
CA SER A 140 -13.47 6.46 -5.29
C SER A 140 -12.54 5.96 -6.40
N TYR A 141 -11.61 6.80 -6.85
CA TYR A 141 -10.65 6.45 -7.89
C TYR A 141 -9.39 5.75 -7.35
N TYR A 142 -9.22 5.62 -6.02
CA TYR A 142 -8.16 4.78 -5.46
C TYR A 142 -8.50 3.31 -5.74
N GLN A 143 -7.72 2.68 -6.61
CA GLN A 143 -7.94 1.29 -7.01
C GLN A 143 -7.38 0.32 -5.97
N TYR A 144 -8.14 -0.73 -5.69
CA TYR A 144 -7.74 -1.88 -4.89
C TYR A 144 -8.01 -3.13 -5.72
N TYR A 145 -6.99 -3.94 -5.97
CA TYR A 145 -7.16 -5.16 -6.76
C TYR A 145 -7.61 -6.34 -5.90
N GLU A 146 -8.50 -7.15 -6.45
CA GLU A 146 -9.02 -8.39 -5.87
C GLU A 146 -8.12 -9.56 -6.27
N THR A 147 -6.98 -9.67 -5.61
CA THR A 147 -5.96 -10.68 -5.90
C THR A 147 -5.56 -11.38 -4.61
N SER A 148 -5.35 -12.70 -4.70
CA SER A 148 -4.82 -13.49 -3.60
C SER A 148 -3.36 -13.10 -3.36
N GLU A 149 -3.11 -12.08 -2.57
CA GLU A 149 -1.77 -11.57 -2.29
C GLU A 149 -1.65 -10.85 -0.95
N SER A 150 -0.40 -10.70 -0.51
CA SER A 150 -0.03 -9.83 0.60
C SER A 150 0.50 -8.50 0.09
N TYR A 151 0.20 -7.40 0.79
CA TYR A 151 0.71 -6.08 0.45
C TYR A 151 0.75 -5.13 1.64
N TRP A 152 1.65 -4.16 1.58
CA TRP A 152 1.64 -3.00 2.45
C TRP A 152 0.69 -1.93 1.91
N LEU A 153 -0.06 -1.28 2.79
CA LEU A 153 -0.80 -0.05 2.51
C LEU A 153 -0.33 1.03 3.47
N VAL A 154 0.03 2.20 2.95
CA VAL A 154 0.30 3.41 3.75
C VAL A 154 -0.70 4.47 3.32
N SER A 155 -1.36 5.13 4.27
CA SER A 155 -2.34 6.19 3.98
C SER A 155 -2.03 7.47 4.74
N MET A 156 -2.25 8.62 4.10
CA MET A 156 -2.14 9.96 4.67
C MET A 156 -3.52 10.61 4.81
N LEU A 157 -3.86 11.01 6.03
CA LEU A 157 -5.12 11.60 6.43
C LEU A 157 -5.00 13.12 6.52
N ASP A 158 -5.97 13.86 5.99
CA ASP A 158 -6.08 15.31 6.12
C ASP A 158 -6.91 15.68 7.37
N PHE A 159 -6.24 16.21 8.40
CA PHE A 159 -6.91 16.71 9.61
C PHE A 159 -7.29 18.18 9.54
N LYS A 160 -6.76 18.95 8.57
CA LYS A 160 -7.10 20.37 8.38
C LYS A 160 -8.46 20.53 7.69
N ASN A 161 -8.78 19.62 6.77
CA ASN A 161 -9.99 19.68 5.95
C ASN A 161 -10.86 18.42 6.13
N PRO A 162 -11.36 18.13 7.35
CA PRO A 162 -12.25 17.01 7.58
C PRO A 162 -13.62 17.23 6.91
N ASN A 163 -14.24 16.16 6.43
CA ASN A 163 -15.62 16.19 6.00
C ASN A 163 -16.53 16.02 7.22
N LYS A 164 -17.05 17.15 7.72
CA LYS A 164 -17.92 17.17 8.91
C LYS A 164 -19.33 16.64 8.65
N ALA A 165 -19.81 16.70 7.41
CA ALA A 165 -21.14 16.21 7.07
C ALA A 165 -21.19 14.68 7.18
N ASP A 166 -20.17 14.01 6.65
CA ASP A 166 -20.06 12.55 6.66
C ASP A 166 -19.26 12.01 7.86
N SER A 167 -18.78 12.89 8.73
CA SER A 167 -17.88 12.56 9.84
C SER A 167 -16.68 11.71 9.37
N THR A 168 -15.96 12.17 8.35
CA THR A 168 -14.77 11.50 7.83
C THR A 168 -13.56 12.41 7.72
N VAL A 169 -12.37 11.82 7.92
CA VAL A 169 -11.09 12.44 7.57
C VAL A 169 -10.67 11.92 6.20
N ASN A 170 -10.33 12.82 5.28
CA ASN A 170 -10.06 12.44 3.90
C ASN A 170 -8.68 11.81 3.76
N VAL A 171 -8.58 10.71 3.00
CA VAL A 171 -7.30 10.11 2.63
C VAL A 171 -6.78 10.82 1.38
N ILE A 172 -5.80 11.70 1.56
CA ILE A 172 -5.28 12.57 0.50
C ILE A 172 -4.09 11.98 -0.26
N TRP A 173 -3.48 10.92 0.29
CA TRP A 173 -2.45 10.12 -0.40
C TRP A 173 -2.47 8.69 0.13
N ASN A 174 -2.19 7.73 -0.74
CA ASN A 174 -1.87 6.37 -0.32
C ASN A 174 -0.76 5.76 -1.17
N ALA A 175 -0.11 4.74 -0.61
CA ALA A 175 0.82 3.90 -1.32
C ALA A 175 0.54 2.43 -1.04
N GLN A 176 0.72 1.59 -2.06
CA GLN A 176 0.68 0.14 -1.95
C GLN A 176 1.99 -0.46 -2.42
N ILE A 177 2.48 -1.45 -1.69
CA ILE A 177 3.71 -2.18 -2.01
C ILE A 177 3.39 -3.67 -2.08
N ARG A 178 3.62 -4.26 -3.24
CA ARG A 178 3.27 -5.64 -3.57
C ARG A 178 4.48 -6.37 -4.16
N GLY A 179 4.40 -7.69 -4.25
CA GLY A 179 5.44 -8.54 -4.84
C GLY A 179 6.18 -9.40 -3.82
N SER A 180 7.21 -10.11 -4.28
CA SER A 180 7.95 -11.04 -3.43
C SER A 180 8.85 -10.28 -2.45
N GLY A 181 9.07 -10.85 -1.26
CA GLY A 181 10.01 -10.31 -0.28
C GLY A 181 9.58 -9.03 0.42
N ILE A 182 8.32 -8.60 0.30
CA ILE A 182 7.77 -7.44 1.02
C ILE A 182 7.74 -7.64 2.55
N GLY A 183 7.84 -8.89 3.02
CA GLY A 183 7.96 -9.26 4.43
C GLY A 183 9.42 -9.38 4.93
N SER A 184 10.41 -8.97 4.12
CA SER A 184 11.83 -9.02 4.50
C SER A 184 12.29 -7.66 5.02
N PRO A 185 12.86 -7.59 6.25
CA PRO A 185 13.41 -6.35 6.81
C PRO A 185 14.47 -5.69 5.92
N GLN A 186 15.21 -6.49 5.13
CA GLN A 186 16.26 -6.01 4.25
C GLN A 186 15.74 -5.12 3.11
N HIS A 187 14.47 -5.25 2.72
CA HIS A 187 13.89 -4.47 1.62
C HIS A 187 13.14 -3.22 2.08
N ILE A 188 12.87 -3.06 3.38
CA ILE A 188 11.98 -2.00 3.90
C ILE A 188 12.43 -0.62 3.48
N ASP A 189 13.71 -0.31 3.65
CA ASP A 189 14.25 1.01 3.30
C ASP A 189 14.00 1.35 1.83
N LYS A 190 14.37 0.44 0.93
CA LYS A 190 14.19 0.60 -0.51
C LYS A 190 12.71 0.70 -0.89
N MET A 191 11.86 -0.14 -0.29
CA MET A 191 10.43 -0.16 -0.56
C MET A 191 9.75 1.16 -0.19
N VAL A 192 10.02 1.65 1.03
CA VAL A 192 9.46 2.91 1.51
C VAL A 192 10.01 4.09 0.70
N ASP A 193 11.33 4.13 0.45
CA ASP A 193 11.93 5.18 -0.37
C ASP A 193 11.35 5.22 -1.78
N SER A 194 11.03 4.07 -2.37
CA SER A 194 10.49 3.99 -3.72
C SER A 194 9.09 4.63 -3.81
N VAL A 195 8.22 4.42 -2.81
CA VAL A 195 6.89 5.05 -2.81
C VAL A 195 6.98 6.56 -2.57
N PHE A 196 7.87 7.01 -1.70
CA PHE A 196 8.07 8.46 -1.45
C PHE A 196 8.79 9.14 -2.61
N GLY A 197 9.77 8.49 -3.25
CA GLY A 197 10.47 8.98 -4.43
C GLY A 197 9.56 9.17 -5.65
N GLN A 198 8.53 8.33 -5.80
CA GLN A 198 7.48 8.50 -6.81
C GLN A 198 6.45 9.58 -6.45
N SER A 199 6.46 10.06 -5.21
CA SER A 199 5.48 10.99 -4.66
C SER A 199 6.04 12.41 -4.52
N GLY A 200 6.76 12.89 -5.53
CA GLY A 200 7.41 14.22 -5.50
C GLY A 200 6.48 15.40 -5.23
N TYR A 201 5.18 15.25 -5.50
CA TYR A 201 4.13 16.24 -5.18
C TYR A 201 3.89 16.43 -3.67
N LEU A 202 4.40 15.55 -2.81
CA LEU A 202 4.35 15.72 -1.35
C LEU A 202 5.42 16.68 -0.82
N LYS A 203 6.43 17.07 -1.62
CA LYS A 203 7.57 17.85 -1.14
C LYS A 203 7.13 19.21 -0.59
N ASN A 204 7.54 19.55 0.64
CA ASN A 204 7.21 20.79 1.35
C ASN A 204 8.38 21.79 1.46
N ASN A 205 9.63 21.30 1.42
CA ASN A 205 10.83 22.12 1.28
C ASN A 205 11.18 22.47 -0.18
#